data_AF-A0A9P8XSU6-F1
#
_entry.id   AF-A0A9P8XSU6-F1
#
_cell.length_a   1.000
_cell.length_b   1.000
_cell.length_c   1.000
_cell.angle_alpha   90.00
_cell.angle_beta   90.00
_cell.angle_gamma   90.00
#
_symmetry.space_group_name_H-M   'P 1'
#
loop_
_entity.id
_entity.type
_entity.pdbx_description
1 polymer ?
#
loop_
_entity_poly.entity_id
_entity_poly.type
_entity_poly.pdbx_seq_one_letter_code
_entity_poly.pdbx_strand_id
1 'polypeptide(L)'
;MLNVAHIRSHFIETCLDDRANSSVNQTVDEKHALTSPPDRMDSWNIKDARAMRALQSLLKESKPTETSNRTIEVIVAGLPRCATSSLQAALHSEWLDYKPTHHMAEVIAFPKARQLAIQTLREPHPEKRQKLLAEMLKGYRAITDQPACMFTADLMDLYPDAKIVLNQRRNGRVWANSVNNTIVFWSKLHYRILGIWFPMNRDMHQLGAGLWQFSADQMGTPNPFSTADPNFSRPDYYDAFIDNVRREAKKRGREVLEWQPEDGWKPLCEFLGKPVPPADVPFPKTNETAEIKKVIRILYVLGAISWMCVGGLGYAAVKYGPYLAGLARAKVATW
;
A
#
# COMPACT_ATOMS: atom_id res chain seq x y z
N MET A 1 -24.59 -1.50 -10.50
CA MET A 1 -24.91 -0.93 -9.17
C MET A 1 -24.51 -1.96 -8.11
N LEU A 2 -23.35 -1.80 -7.48
CA LEU A 2 -22.93 -2.57 -6.31
C LEU A 2 -22.30 -1.57 -5.33
N ASN A 3 -22.95 -1.42 -4.18
CA ASN A 3 -22.75 -0.40 -3.17
C ASN A 3 -21.42 -0.61 -2.42
N VAL A 4 -20.66 0.46 -2.19
CA VAL A 4 -19.36 0.46 -1.48
C VAL A 4 -19.45 -0.09 -0.05
N ALA A 5 -20.66 -0.14 0.53
CA ALA A 5 -20.93 -0.85 1.79
C ALA A 5 -20.67 -2.37 1.70
N HIS A 6 -20.80 -2.99 0.52
CA HIS A 6 -20.64 -4.44 0.31
C HIS A 6 -19.17 -4.89 0.34
N ILE A 7 -18.23 -3.98 -0.02
CA ILE A 7 -16.78 -4.21 0.08
C ILE A 7 -16.32 -4.30 1.55
N ARG A 8 -17.05 -3.62 2.45
CA ARG A 8 -16.74 -3.55 3.87
C ARG A 8 -17.35 -4.70 4.67
N SER A 9 -18.52 -5.19 4.27
CA SER A 9 -19.16 -6.34 4.93
C SER A 9 -18.47 -7.64 4.53
N HIS A 10 -18.11 -7.87 3.26
CA HIS A 10 -17.63 -9.20 2.85
C HIS A 10 -16.25 -9.59 3.40
N PHE A 11 -15.33 -8.65 3.63
CA PHE A 11 -14.04 -8.98 4.28
C PHE A 11 -14.21 -9.34 5.78
N ILE A 12 -15.33 -8.97 6.39
CA ILE A 12 -15.66 -9.22 7.81
C ILE A 12 -16.70 -10.36 7.96
N GLU A 13 -17.69 -10.48 7.07
CA GLU A 13 -18.74 -11.50 7.04
C GLU A 13 -18.23 -12.85 6.54
N THR A 14 -17.33 -12.89 5.55
CA THR A 14 -16.71 -14.17 5.14
C THR A 14 -15.75 -14.72 6.21
N CYS A 15 -15.47 -13.95 7.27
CA CYS A 15 -14.76 -14.39 8.47
C CYS A 15 -15.70 -14.79 9.62
N LEU A 16 -17.02 -14.64 9.48
CA LEU A 16 -18.00 -14.91 10.54
C LEU A 16 -19.13 -15.86 10.14
N ASP A 17 -19.25 -16.27 8.88
CA ASP A 17 -20.35 -17.14 8.44
C ASP A 17 -19.93 -18.63 8.39
N ASP A 18 -19.83 -19.24 9.57
CA ASP A 18 -19.67 -20.69 9.74
C ASP A 18 -20.77 -21.27 10.65
N ARG A 19 -21.97 -20.69 10.63
CA ARG A 19 -23.16 -21.27 11.26
C ARG A 19 -24.41 -21.08 10.42
N ALA A 20 -24.55 -21.89 9.38
CA ALA A 20 -25.87 -22.23 8.85
C ALA A 20 -25.84 -23.59 8.16
N ASN A 21 -25.67 -24.66 8.93
CA ASN A 21 -26.30 -25.94 8.60
C ASN A 21 -26.41 -26.86 9.83
N SER A 22 -27.38 -26.56 10.69
CA SER A 22 -28.12 -27.60 11.40
C SER A 22 -29.52 -27.09 11.71
N SER A 23 -30.49 -27.74 11.08
CA SER A 23 -31.90 -27.67 11.46
C SER A 23 -32.07 -28.04 12.94
N VAL A 24 -32.90 -27.29 13.67
CA VAL A 24 -33.93 -27.76 14.62
C VAL A 24 -34.62 -26.53 15.24
N ASN A 25 -35.96 -26.59 15.23
CA ASN A 25 -36.90 -25.66 15.85
C ASN A 25 -36.58 -25.34 17.32
N GLN A 26 -36.73 -24.08 17.74
CA GLN A 26 -37.54 -23.72 18.92
C GLN A 26 -37.73 -22.20 19.05
N THR A 27 -38.91 -21.89 19.58
CA THR A 27 -39.62 -20.61 19.78
C THR A 27 -39.07 -19.71 20.90
N VAL A 28 -39.17 -18.38 20.69
CA VAL A 28 -39.53 -17.30 21.66
C VAL A 28 -38.51 -16.98 22.79
N ASP A 29 -37.92 -15.77 22.86
CA ASP A 29 -38.47 -14.54 23.47
C ASP A 29 -37.40 -13.42 23.54
N GLU A 30 -37.81 -12.17 23.38
CA GLU A 30 -36.98 -10.96 23.58
C GLU A 30 -36.91 -10.58 25.07
N LYS A 31 -35.70 -10.35 25.62
CA LYS A 31 -35.30 -9.21 26.49
C LYS A 31 -34.02 -9.48 27.29
N HIS A 32 -33.14 -8.46 27.28
CA HIS A 32 -32.10 -8.15 28.28
C HIS A 32 -30.95 -9.15 28.50
N ALA A 33 -29.72 -8.76 28.14
CA ALA A 33 -28.68 -8.35 29.11
C ALA A 33 -27.28 -8.34 28.47
N LEU A 34 -26.63 -7.18 28.55
CA LEU A 34 -25.18 -7.00 28.49
C LEU A 34 -24.51 -7.85 29.58
N THR A 35 -23.56 -8.73 29.24
CA THR A 35 -22.32 -8.99 30.01
C THR A 35 -21.42 -10.04 29.35
N SER A 36 -20.10 -9.76 29.40
CA SER A 36 -18.94 -10.68 29.30
C SER A 36 -18.33 -10.94 27.90
N PRO A 37 -16.99 -10.79 27.72
CA PRO A 37 -16.29 -11.12 26.49
C PRO A 37 -16.06 -12.64 26.37
N PRO A 38 -16.21 -13.25 25.18
CA PRO A 38 -15.94 -14.67 25.03
C PRO A 38 -14.43 -14.95 24.96
N ASP A 39 -13.92 -15.61 26.00
CA ASP A 39 -12.70 -16.40 25.99
C ASP A 39 -12.84 -17.58 25.02
N ARG A 40 -12.21 -17.50 23.84
CA ARG A 40 -11.44 -18.61 23.22
C ARG A 40 -10.86 -18.17 21.88
N MET A 41 -9.53 -18.09 21.82
CA MET A 41 -8.78 -17.81 20.61
C MET A 41 -8.22 -19.13 20.08
N ASP A 42 -9.08 -19.96 19.48
CA ASP A 42 -8.69 -21.27 18.94
C ASP A 42 -8.45 -21.19 17.42
N SER A 43 -7.17 -21.29 17.06
CA SER A 43 -6.60 -21.66 15.74
C SER A 43 -7.03 -20.88 14.49
N TRP A 44 -6.23 -19.88 14.12
CA TRP A 44 -6.15 -19.35 12.75
C TRP A 44 -5.49 -20.37 11.82
N ASN A 45 -6.23 -20.89 10.84
CA ASN A 45 -5.65 -21.75 9.79
C ASN A 45 -5.18 -20.88 8.60
N ILE A 46 -3.87 -20.76 8.43
CA ILE A 46 -3.17 -19.95 7.40
C ILE A 46 -3.46 -20.43 5.94
N LYS A 47 -4.30 -21.46 5.75
CA LYS A 47 -4.56 -22.10 4.46
C LYS A 47 -5.78 -21.56 3.69
N ASP A 48 -6.44 -20.50 4.14
CA ASP A 48 -7.69 -20.08 3.52
C ASP A 48 -7.48 -19.38 2.16
N ALA A 49 -7.26 -20.20 1.14
CA ALA A 49 -7.05 -19.81 -0.25
C ALA A 49 -8.22 -19.00 -0.83
N ARG A 50 -9.37 -18.94 -0.14
CA ARG A 50 -10.55 -18.16 -0.53
C ARG A 50 -10.33 -16.66 -0.26
N ALA A 51 -9.76 -16.28 0.89
CA ALA A 51 -9.43 -14.90 1.21
C ALA A 51 -8.33 -14.33 0.29
N MET A 52 -7.30 -15.14 0.00
CA MET A 52 -6.26 -14.76 -0.97
C MET A 52 -6.79 -14.66 -2.40
N ARG A 53 -7.74 -15.52 -2.81
CA ARG A 53 -8.41 -15.43 -4.13
C ARG A 53 -9.32 -14.21 -4.25
N ALA A 54 -10.05 -13.85 -3.18
CA ALA A 54 -10.89 -12.66 -3.14
C ALA A 54 -10.04 -11.37 -3.19
N LEU A 55 -8.96 -11.31 -2.41
CA LEU A 55 -7.99 -10.21 -2.46
C LEU A 55 -7.35 -10.11 -3.85
N GLN A 56 -6.96 -11.24 -4.45
CA GLN A 56 -6.45 -11.29 -5.82
C GLN A 56 -7.49 -10.84 -6.86
N SER A 57 -8.78 -11.15 -6.68
CA SER A 57 -9.86 -10.71 -7.56
C SER A 57 -10.07 -9.20 -7.50
N LEU A 58 -10.13 -8.64 -6.29
CA LEU A 58 -10.27 -7.19 -6.07
C LEU A 58 -9.06 -6.41 -6.61
N LEU A 59 -7.85 -6.94 -6.41
CA LEU A 59 -6.62 -6.38 -6.97
C LEU A 59 -6.48 -6.61 -8.49
N LYS A 60 -7.24 -7.56 -9.06
CA LYS A 60 -7.30 -7.81 -10.50
C LYS A 60 -8.28 -6.87 -11.18
N GLU A 61 -9.38 -6.51 -10.51
CA GLU A 61 -10.32 -5.46 -10.96
C GLU A 61 -9.69 -4.06 -10.92
N SER A 62 -8.69 -3.83 -10.05
CA SER A 62 -7.95 -2.57 -10.00
C SER A 62 -6.87 -2.42 -11.08
N LYS A 63 -6.59 -3.49 -11.85
CA LYS A 63 -5.54 -3.47 -12.88
C LYS A 63 -6.08 -3.08 -14.25
N PRO A 64 -5.28 -2.36 -15.06
CA PRO A 64 -5.56 -2.20 -16.46
C PRO A 64 -5.61 -3.56 -17.17
N THR A 65 -6.60 -3.75 -18.04
CA THR A 65 -6.54 -4.80 -19.06
C THR A 65 -5.41 -4.50 -20.03
N GLU A 66 -4.58 -5.49 -20.38
CA GLU A 66 -3.36 -5.31 -21.21
C GLU A 66 -3.60 -4.63 -22.58
N THR A 67 -4.85 -4.54 -23.03
CA THR A 67 -5.29 -3.93 -24.30
C THR A 67 -5.72 -2.46 -24.19
N SER A 68 -5.70 -1.86 -23.01
CA SER A 68 -6.21 -0.50 -22.77
C SER A 68 -5.15 0.57 -23.09
N ASN A 69 -5.34 1.31 -24.20
CA ASN A 69 -4.48 2.44 -24.60
C ASN A 69 -4.77 3.74 -23.83
N ARG A 70 -5.11 3.62 -22.53
CA ARG A 70 -5.46 4.76 -21.67
C ARG A 70 -4.18 5.47 -21.22
N THR A 71 -4.26 6.80 -21.16
CA THR A 71 -3.20 7.68 -20.66
C THR A 71 -3.60 8.27 -19.30
N ILE A 72 -2.63 8.77 -18.54
CA ILE A 72 -2.90 9.42 -17.27
C ILE A 72 -3.58 10.76 -17.53
N GLU A 73 -4.74 10.95 -16.91
CA GLU A 73 -5.57 12.16 -16.96
C GLU A 73 -5.51 12.94 -15.65
N VAL A 74 -5.20 12.27 -14.53
CA VAL A 74 -5.13 12.90 -13.19
C VAL A 74 -3.89 12.44 -12.43
N ILE A 75 -3.11 13.42 -11.98
CA ILE A 75 -1.94 13.24 -11.12
C ILE A 75 -2.30 13.69 -9.71
N VAL A 76 -2.53 12.74 -8.80
CA VAL A 76 -2.63 13.02 -7.36
C VAL A 76 -1.22 13.03 -6.78
N ALA A 77 -0.65 14.21 -6.65
CA ALA A 77 0.77 14.43 -6.39
C ALA A 77 1.16 14.38 -4.90
N GLY A 78 0.19 14.34 -3.98
CA GLY A 78 0.48 14.37 -2.55
C GLY A 78 1.11 13.09 -2.02
N LEU A 79 1.89 13.25 -0.96
CA LEU A 79 2.61 12.17 -0.29
C LEU A 79 1.68 11.07 0.25
N PRO A 80 2.21 9.85 0.48
CA PRO A 80 1.51 8.86 1.28
C PRO A 80 1.03 9.47 2.61
N ARG A 81 -0.10 8.95 3.09
CA ARG A 81 -0.79 9.40 4.32
C ARG A 81 -1.49 10.76 4.21
N CYS A 82 -1.56 11.36 3.03
CA CYS A 82 -2.40 12.53 2.72
C CYS A 82 -3.76 12.14 2.10
N ALA A 83 -4.39 11.06 2.60
CA ALA A 83 -5.67 10.53 2.10
C ALA A 83 -5.65 9.98 0.66
N THR A 84 -4.53 9.40 0.24
CA THR A 84 -4.32 8.85 -1.10
C THR A 84 -5.33 7.76 -1.47
N SER A 85 -5.63 6.78 -0.60
CA SER A 85 -6.61 5.74 -0.96
C SER A 85 -8.08 6.19 -0.86
N SER A 86 -8.36 7.23 -0.07
CA SER A 86 -9.69 7.89 -0.11
C SER A 86 -9.89 8.61 -1.45
N LEU A 87 -8.85 9.28 -1.96
CA LEU A 87 -8.84 9.83 -3.31
C LEU A 87 -8.90 8.74 -4.39
N GLN A 88 -8.20 7.62 -4.22
CA GLN A 88 -8.31 6.49 -5.14
C GLN A 88 -9.76 5.98 -5.24
N ALA A 89 -10.42 5.80 -4.09
CA ALA A 89 -11.83 5.39 -4.04
C ALA A 89 -12.76 6.42 -4.68
N ALA A 90 -12.50 7.72 -4.47
CA ALA A 90 -13.26 8.79 -5.11
C ALA A 90 -13.06 8.78 -6.64
N LEU A 91 -11.82 8.64 -7.11
CA LEU A 91 -11.47 8.54 -8.53
C LEU A 91 -12.12 7.33 -9.19
N HIS A 92 -12.30 6.22 -8.48
CA HIS A 92 -12.98 5.02 -8.99
C HIS A 92 -14.51 5.10 -8.99
N SER A 93 -15.08 6.06 -8.27
CA SER A 93 -16.53 6.24 -8.20
C SER A 93 -17.11 6.57 -9.57
N GLU A 94 -18.42 6.32 -9.74
CA GLU A 94 -19.16 6.67 -10.95
C GLU A 94 -19.17 8.17 -11.27
N TRP A 95 -18.87 9.01 -10.29
CA TRP A 95 -18.85 10.48 -10.42
C TRP A 95 -17.61 10.97 -11.14
N LEU A 96 -16.46 10.34 -10.91
CA LEU A 96 -15.18 10.73 -11.48
C LEU A 96 -14.72 9.78 -12.61
N ASP A 97 -14.94 8.48 -12.44
CA ASP A 97 -14.68 7.40 -13.41
C ASP A 97 -13.22 7.30 -13.90
N TYR A 98 -12.23 7.64 -13.08
CA TYR A 98 -10.81 7.49 -13.39
C TYR A 98 -10.23 6.12 -13.02
N LYS A 99 -11.03 5.06 -13.07
CA LYS A 99 -10.53 3.68 -12.91
C LYS A 99 -9.87 3.17 -14.21
N PRO A 100 -8.77 2.39 -14.11
CA PRO A 100 -8.03 2.07 -12.90
C PRO A 100 -7.10 3.23 -12.47
N THR A 101 -6.77 3.28 -11.18
CA THR A 101 -5.88 4.29 -10.57
C THR A 101 -4.73 3.61 -9.85
N HIS A 102 -3.50 3.95 -10.21
CA HIS A 102 -2.28 3.36 -9.63
C HIS A 102 -2.12 3.77 -8.15
N HIS A 103 -1.68 2.84 -7.29
CA HIS A 103 -1.47 3.06 -5.84
C HIS A 103 -0.45 2.05 -5.24
N MET A 104 0.23 2.39 -4.14
CA MET A 104 1.25 1.53 -3.51
C MET A 104 0.71 0.15 -3.09
N ALA A 105 -0.58 0.06 -2.74
CA ALA A 105 -1.21 -1.21 -2.36
C ALA A 105 -1.05 -2.28 -3.45
N GLU A 106 -1.14 -1.89 -4.72
CA GLU A 106 -0.94 -2.79 -5.84
C GLU A 106 0.53 -3.22 -5.98
N VAL A 107 1.44 -2.26 -5.83
CA VAL A 107 2.88 -2.52 -5.88
C VAL A 107 3.26 -3.52 -4.79
N ILE A 108 2.78 -3.35 -3.55
CA ILE A 108 3.02 -4.30 -2.46
C ILE A 108 2.55 -5.71 -2.84
N ALA A 109 1.39 -5.85 -3.49
CA ALA A 109 0.82 -7.15 -3.80
C ALA A 109 1.56 -7.89 -4.93
N PHE A 110 2.01 -7.19 -5.98
CA PHE A 110 2.48 -7.86 -7.21
C PHE A 110 4.00 -7.76 -7.43
N PRO A 111 4.73 -8.91 -7.51
CA PRO A 111 6.18 -8.91 -7.72
C PRO A 111 6.64 -8.14 -8.95
N LYS A 112 5.96 -8.31 -10.10
CA LYS A 112 6.32 -7.60 -11.34
C LYS A 112 6.22 -6.07 -11.17
N ALA A 113 5.18 -5.60 -10.48
CA ALA A 113 5.01 -4.17 -10.21
C ALA A 113 6.12 -3.64 -9.28
N ARG A 114 6.51 -4.39 -8.23
CA ARG A 114 7.67 -4.02 -7.38
C ARG A 114 8.96 -3.93 -8.17
N GLN A 115 9.25 -4.94 -9.01
CA GLN A 115 10.48 -4.96 -9.78
C GLN A 115 10.55 -3.81 -10.77
N LEU A 116 9.44 -3.50 -11.46
CA LEU A 116 9.37 -2.36 -12.35
C LEU A 116 9.56 -1.04 -11.60
N ALA A 117 8.91 -0.87 -10.44
CA ALA A 117 9.11 0.31 -9.59
C ALA A 117 10.57 0.46 -9.12
N ILE A 118 11.25 -0.64 -8.76
CA ILE A 118 12.67 -0.64 -8.37
C ILE A 118 13.55 -0.27 -9.57
N GLN A 119 13.24 -0.77 -10.77
CA GLN A 119 13.96 -0.43 -12.00
C GLN A 119 13.81 1.05 -12.33
N THR A 120 12.59 1.58 -12.30
CA THR A 120 12.32 3.02 -12.51
C THR A 120 13.08 3.88 -11.51
N LEU A 121 13.07 3.51 -10.23
CA LEU A 121 13.77 4.22 -9.16
C LEU A 121 15.30 4.23 -9.36
N ARG A 122 15.87 3.14 -9.86
CA ARG A 122 17.32 2.98 -10.04
C ARG A 122 17.85 3.60 -11.33
N GLU A 123 16.98 4.02 -12.25
CA GLU A 123 17.40 4.57 -13.54
C GLU A 123 17.77 6.06 -13.39
N PRO A 124 19.07 6.41 -13.50
CA PRO A 124 19.50 7.79 -13.32
C PRO A 124 19.11 8.69 -14.50
N HIS A 125 18.99 8.17 -15.71
CA HIS A 125 18.74 8.97 -16.90
C HIS A 125 17.24 9.30 -17.03
N PRO A 126 16.84 10.59 -17.05
CA PRO A 126 15.43 10.97 -17.08
C PRO A 126 14.64 10.34 -18.23
N GLU A 127 15.16 10.36 -19.45
CA GLU A 127 14.44 9.79 -20.61
C GLU A 127 14.16 8.29 -20.47
N LYS A 128 15.11 7.52 -19.92
CA LYS A 128 14.93 6.08 -19.70
C LYS A 128 14.00 5.83 -18.52
N ARG A 129 14.13 6.62 -17.46
CA ARG A 129 13.25 6.56 -16.29
C ARG A 129 11.81 6.87 -16.68
N GLN A 130 11.58 7.87 -17.53
CA GLN A 130 10.25 8.20 -18.05
C GLN A 130 9.65 7.07 -18.87
N LYS A 131 10.45 6.33 -19.66
CA LYS A 131 9.97 5.12 -20.37
C LYS A 131 9.54 4.02 -19.39
N LEU A 132 10.34 3.77 -18.35
CA LEU A 132 9.99 2.79 -17.31
C LEU A 132 8.77 3.23 -16.49
N LEU A 133 8.66 4.53 -16.22
CA LEU A 133 7.51 5.14 -15.55
C LEU A 133 6.24 5.01 -16.40
N ALA A 134 6.33 5.25 -17.71
CA ALA A 134 5.24 5.03 -18.66
C ALA A 134 4.78 3.57 -18.68
N GLU A 135 5.73 2.62 -18.68
CA GLU A 135 5.40 1.19 -18.61
C GLU A 135 4.74 0.83 -17.27
N MET A 136 5.22 1.41 -16.16
CA MET A 136 4.62 1.20 -14.83
C MET A 136 3.18 1.72 -14.76
N LEU A 137 2.88 2.78 -15.51
CA LEU A 137 1.59 3.47 -15.52
C LEU A 137 0.71 3.10 -16.72
N LYS A 138 1.13 2.13 -17.52
CA LYS A 138 0.43 1.71 -18.73
C LYS A 138 -0.99 1.25 -18.41
N GLY A 139 -1.97 1.93 -19.01
CA GLY A 139 -3.39 1.59 -18.93
C GLY A 139 -4.13 2.12 -17.69
N TYR A 140 -3.45 2.84 -16.79
CA TYR A 140 -4.12 3.63 -15.74
C TYR A 140 -4.66 4.94 -16.31
N ARG A 141 -5.69 5.48 -15.66
CA ARG A 141 -6.23 6.83 -15.95
C ARG A 141 -5.78 7.87 -14.94
N ALA A 142 -5.35 7.43 -13.75
CA ALA A 142 -4.89 8.32 -12.71
C ALA A 142 -3.81 7.65 -11.87
N ILE A 143 -3.04 8.47 -11.16
CA ILE A 143 -2.11 8.01 -10.13
C ILE A 143 -2.48 8.57 -8.77
N THR A 144 -2.19 7.80 -7.73
CA THR A 144 -2.25 8.18 -6.33
C THR A 144 -1.09 7.50 -5.61
N ASP A 145 -0.57 8.12 -4.55
CA ASP A 145 0.49 7.54 -3.71
C ASP A 145 1.81 7.24 -4.44
N GLN A 146 2.79 6.78 -3.66
CA GLN A 146 4.04 6.23 -4.16
C GLN A 146 3.81 4.87 -4.87
N PRO A 147 4.74 4.41 -5.72
CA PRO A 147 5.97 5.09 -6.18
C PRO A 147 5.74 6.30 -7.09
N ALA A 148 4.63 6.37 -7.82
CA ALA A 148 4.44 7.33 -8.91
C ALA A 148 4.58 8.80 -8.46
N CYS A 149 3.93 9.21 -7.36
CA CYS A 149 3.94 10.62 -6.92
C CYS A 149 5.36 11.18 -6.64
N MET A 150 6.33 10.30 -6.36
CA MET A 150 7.73 10.68 -6.09
C MET A 150 8.48 11.13 -7.36
N PHE A 151 7.95 10.84 -8.55
CA PHE A 151 8.52 11.22 -9.84
C PHE A 151 7.80 12.46 -10.41
N THR A 152 7.55 13.47 -9.57
CA THR A 152 6.67 14.62 -9.90
C THR A 152 7.04 15.30 -11.22
N ALA A 153 8.31 15.66 -11.41
CA ALA A 153 8.78 16.34 -12.62
C ALA A 153 8.59 15.45 -13.86
N ASP A 154 9.02 14.18 -13.78
CA ASP A 154 8.90 13.20 -14.86
C ASP A 154 7.43 12.97 -15.25
N LEU A 155 6.51 12.92 -14.27
CA LEU A 155 5.08 12.77 -14.52
C LEU A 155 4.48 13.97 -15.27
N MET A 156 4.85 15.19 -14.88
CA MET A 156 4.36 16.40 -15.53
C MET A 156 4.91 16.56 -16.95
N ASP A 157 6.12 16.06 -17.21
CA ASP A 157 6.72 16.03 -18.56
C ASP A 157 6.07 14.94 -19.44
N LEU A 158 5.83 13.76 -18.86
CA LEU A 158 5.28 12.60 -19.58
C LEU A 158 3.78 12.75 -19.89
N TYR A 159 3.04 13.44 -19.03
CA TYR A 159 1.59 13.63 -19.15
C TYR A 159 1.24 15.13 -19.06
N PRO A 160 1.57 15.93 -20.09
CA PRO A 160 1.42 17.38 -20.06
C PRO A 160 -0.02 17.87 -19.91
N ASP A 161 -1.00 17.04 -20.31
CA ASP A 161 -2.43 17.36 -20.23
C ASP A 161 -3.10 16.89 -18.93
N ALA A 162 -2.42 16.06 -18.12
CA ALA A 162 -3.02 15.49 -16.91
C ALA A 162 -3.25 16.56 -15.84
N LYS A 163 -4.44 16.65 -15.26
CA LYS A 163 -4.77 17.59 -14.18
C LYS A 163 -4.02 17.22 -12.90
N ILE A 164 -3.59 18.21 -12.12
CA ILE A 164 -2.74 17.99 -10.94
C ILE A 164 -3.52 18.30 -9.67
N VAL A 165 -3.69 17.31 -8.82
CA VAL A 165 -4.31 17.43 -7.50
C VAL A 165 -3.23 17.26 -6.44
N LEU A 166 -2.92 18.32 -5.70
CA LEU A 166 -2.00 18.31 -4.59
C LEU A 166 -2.76 18.12 -3.29
N ASN A 167 -2.97 16.85 -2.93
CA ASN A 167 -3.61 16.46 -1.69
C ASN A 167 -2.65 16.59 -0.50
N GLN A 168 -3.10 17.26 0.55
CA GLN A 168 -2.26 17.63 1.68
C GLN A 168 -2.96 17.41 3.02
N ARG A 169 -2.15 17.33 4.08
CA ARG A 169 -2.58 17.44 5.48
C ARG A 169 -2.47 18.88 5.94
N ARG A 170 -3.14 19.19 7.05
CA ARG A 170 -3.09 20.48 7.74
C ARG A 170 -1.67 21.03 7.95
N ASN A 171 -0.69 20.17 8.23
CA ASN A 171 0.73 20.53 8.34
C ASN A 171 1.65 19.29 8.35
N GLY A 172 2.96 19.53 8.18
CA GLY A 172 3.98 18.49 8.21
C GLY A 172 4.07 17.71 9.52
N ARG A 173 3.69 18.29 10.68
CA ARG A 173 3.69 17.57 11.97
C ARG A 173 2.61 16.50 12.02
N VAL A 174 1.40 16.81 11.55
CA VAL A 174 0.28 15.85 11.46
C VAL A 174 0.63 14.73 10.48
N TRP A 175 1.22 15.08 9.33
CA TRP A 175 1.70 14.10 8.36
C TRP A 175 2.77 13.18 8.97
N ALA A 176 3.81 13.75 9.58
CA ALA A 176 4.92 12.98 10.12
C ALA A 176 4.47 12.00 11.21
N ASN A 177 3.53 12.42 12.08
CA ASN A 177 2.96 11.51 13.08
C ASN A 177 2.19 10.35 12.43
N SER A 178 1.47 10.59 11.33
CA SER A 178 0.77 9.54 10.58
C SER A 178 1.76 8.54 9.96
N VAL A 179 2.81 9.06 9.31
CA VAL A 179 3.88 8.27 8.68
C VAL A 179 4.62 7.39 9.69
N ASN A 180 4.96 7.95 10.86
CA ASN A 180 5.60 7.23 11.96
C ASN A 180 4.82 5.99 12.42
N ASN A 181 3.49 6.06 12.37
CA ASN A 181 2.64 4.98 12.82
C ASN A 181 2.38 3.88 11.78
N THR A 182 2.74 4.09 10.50
CA THR A 182 2.29 3.19 9.42
C THR A 182 3.32 2.84 8.35
N ILE A 183 4.29 3.70 8.02
CA ILE A 183 5.21 3.49 6.89
C ILE A 183 6.63 3.21 7.38
N VAL A 184 7.01 3.88 8.46
CA VAL A 184 8.34 3.88 9.03
C VAL A 184 8.89 2.49 9.36
N PHE A 185 8.03 1.51 9.65
CA PHE A 185 8.45 0.15 9.96
C PHE A 185 9.26 -0.49 8.83
N TRP A 186 8.99 -0.15 7.56
CA TRP A 186 9.75 -0.65 6.40
C TRP A 186 11.23 -0.26 6.44
N SER A 187 11.56 0.85 7.09
CA SER A 187 12.93 1.38 7.23
C SER A 187 13.64 0.93 8.51
N LYS A 188 12.98 0.16 9.40
CA LYS A 188 13.59 -0.28 10.66
C LYS A 188 14.48 -1.50 10.45
N LEU A 189 15.69 -1.48 11.02
CA LEU A 189 16.67 -2.57 10.92
C LEU A 189 16.09 -3.93 11.38
N HIS A 190 15.36 -3.94 12.50
CA HIS A 190 14.78 -5.19 13.01
C HIS A 190 13.74 -5.78 12.05
N TYR A 191 12.95 -4.94 11.36
CA TYR A 191 11.99 -5.43 10.37
C TYR A 191 12.72 -6.03 9.16
N ARG A 192 13.80 -5.39 8.71
CA ARG A 192 14.67 -5.91 7.65
C ARG A 192 15.27 -7.27 8.01
N ILE A 193 15.72 -7.46 9.26
CA ILE A 193 16.27 -8.74 9.73
C ILE A 193 15.18 -9.79 9.79
N LEU A 194 14.04 -9.50 10.42
CA LEU A 194 12.90 -10.42 10.53
C LEU A 194 12.40 -10.85 9.15
N GLY A 195 12.38 -9.92 8.19
CA GLY A 195 11.88 -10.11 6.85
C GLY A 195 12.89 -10.65 5.84
N ILE A 196 14.15 -10.90 6.21
CA ILE A 196 15.24 -11.08 5.23
C ILE A 196 15.00 -12.27 4.30
N TRP A 197 14.21 -13.26 4.69
CA TRP A 197 13.92 -14.44 3.88
C TRP A 197 12.83 -14.22 2.83
N PHE A 198 12.06 -13.14 2.94
CA PHE A 198 10.92 -12.86 2.06
C PHE A 198 11.32 -11.87 0.94
N PRO A 199 11.21 -12.24 -0.35
CA PRO A 199 11.52 -11.34 -1.46
C PRO A 199 10.75 -10.02 -1.41
N MET A 200 9.45 -10.08 -1.05
CA MET A 200 8.63 -8.89 -0.85
C MET A 200 9.25 -7.90 0.14
N ASN A 201 9.78 -8.37 1.27
CA ASN A 201 10.36 -7.50 2.30
C ASN A 201 11.67 -6.87 1.81
N ARG A 202 12.48 -7.61 1.05
CA ARG A 202 13.70 -7.09 0.42
C ARG A 202 13.37 -6.01 -0.61
N ASP A 203 12.36 -6.23 -1.45
CA ASP A 203 11.90 -5.28 -2.46
C ASP A 203 11.35 -4.00 -1.79
N MET A 204 10.49 -4.16 -0.78
CA MET A 204 9.88 -3.03 -0.08
C MET A 204 10.89 -2.23 0.74
N HIS A 205 11.94 -2.86 1.27
CA HIS A 205 13.04 -2.11 1.90
C HIS A 205 13.79 -1.25 0.89
N GLN A 206 14.04 -1.76 -0.33
CA GLN A 206 14.68 -1.00 -1.40
C GLN A 206 13.82 0.17 -1.86
N LEU A 207 12.52 -0.06 -2.10
CA LEU A 207 11.58 0.99 -2.46
C LEU A 207 11.43 2.01 -1.34
N GLY A 208 11.25 1.55 -0.10
CA GLY A 208 11.13 2.39 1.09
C GLY A 208 12.31 3.32 1.23
N ALA A 209 13.54 2.82 1.37
CA ALA A 209 14.70 3.70 1.53
C ALA A 209 14.97 4.57 0.29
N GLY A 210 14.83 4.00 -0.91
CA GLY A 210 15.27 4.65 -2.14
C GLY A 210 14.31 5.70 -2.67
N LEU A 211 12.97 5.53 -2.58
CA LEU A 211 12.01 6.53 -3.07
C LEU A 211 12.13 7.85 -2.31
N TRP A 212 12.27 7.76 -0.98
CA TRP A 212 12.44 8.94 -0.14
C TRP A 212 13.79 9.61 -0.33
N GLN A 213 14.87 8.82 -0.54
CA GLN A 213 16.16 9.36 -0.91
C GLN A 213 16.10 10.10 -2.24
N PHE A 214 15.56 9.45 -3.27
CA PHE A 214 15.41 10.03 -4.61
C PHE A 214 14.65 11.36 -4.58
N SER A 215 13.51 11.40 -3.88
CA SER A 215 12.75 12.63 -3.73
C SER A 215 13.51 13.68 -2.91
N ALA A 216 14.22 13.29 -1.84
CA ALA A 216 15.02 14.20 -1.04
C ALA A 216 16.15 14.84 -1.88
N ASP A 217 16.82 14.05 -2.72
CA ASP A 217 17.89 14.49 -3.62
C ASP A 217 17.38 15.51 -4.64
N GLN A 218 16.18 15.28 -5.22
CA GLN A 218 15.54 16.25 -6.12
C GLN A 218 15.27 17.61 -5.47
N MET A 219 15.06 17.63 -4.16
CA MET A 219 14.76 18.83 -3.40
C MET A 219 15.99 19.46 -2.74
N GLY A 220 17.14 18.79 -2.75
CA GLY A 220 18.32 19.20 -1.98
C GLY A 220 18.10 19.13 -0.47
N THR A 221 17.27 18.19 -0.01
CA THR A 221 16.91 18.02 1.41
C THR A 221 17.49 16.73 1.98
N PRO A 222 17.66 16.61 3.32
CA PRO A 222 18.00 15.33 3.93
C PRO A 222 16.90 14.29 3.77
N ASN A 223 17.28 13.01 3.65
CA ASN A 223 16.32 11.91 3.62
C ASN A 223 15.51 11.84 4.94
N PRO A 224 14.17 11.84 4.88
CA PRO A 224 13.31 11.87 6.05
C PRO A 224 13.33 10.58 6.90
N PHE A 225 13.95 9.50 6.39
CA PHE A 225 14.04 8.19 7.07
C PHE A 225 15.48 7.71 7.26
N SER A 226 16.47 8.62 7.19
CA SER A 226 17.85 8.28 7.49
C SER A 226 17.99 7.70 8.90
N THR A 227 18.69 6.58 9.03
CA THR A 227 18.93 5.88 10.32
C THR A 227 19.78 6.69 11.29
N ALA A 228 20.40 7.79 10.84
CA ALA A 228 21.21 8.68 11.65
C ALA A 228 20.37 9.69 12.47
N ASP A 229 19.10 9.91 12.12
CA ASP A 229 18.22 10.83 12.84
C ASP A 229 17.23 10.05 13.72
N PRO A 230 17.39 10.06 15.07
CA PRO A 230 16.43 9.43 15.97
C PRO A 230 15.06 10.11 15.96
N ASN A 231 14.98 11.37 15.51
CA ASN A 231 13.73 12.09 15.31
C ASN A 231 13.18 11.79 13.91
N PHE A 232 12.61 10.58 13.80
CA PHE A 232 11.97 10.01 12.59
C PHE A 232 10.80 10.84 11.99
N SER A 233 10.55 12.06 12.49
CA SER A 233 9.61 13.03 11.94
C SER A 233 10.39 14.25 11.45
N ARG A 234 10.44 14.40 10.12
CA ARG A 234 10.90 15.63 9.45
C ARG A 234 9.70 16.36 8.85
N PRO A 235 8.94 17.14 9.65
CA PRO A 235 7.87 18.00 9.12
C PRO A 235 8.36 18.91 7.98
N ASP A 236 9.62 19.33 8.05
CA ASP A 236 10.29 20.15 7.05
C ASP A 236 10.41 19.44 5.69
N TYR A 237 10.62 18.12 5.67
CA TYR A 237 10.62 17.36 4.41
C TYR A 237 9.25 17.42 3.73
N TYR A 238 8.17 17.34 4.49
CA TYR A 238 6.82 17.43 3.95
C TYR A 238 6.56 18.79 3.31
N ASP A 239 6.89 19.88 4.01
CA ASP A 239 6.70 21.22 3.49
C ASP A 239 7.56 21.42 2.22
N ALA A 240 8.81 20.95 2.23
CA ALA A 240 9.69 20.98 1.06
C ALA A 240 9.13 20.18 -0.13
N PHE A 241 8.50 19.03 0.11
CA PHE A 241 7.86 18.23 -0.94
C PHE A 241 6.69 18.96 -1.58
N ILE A 242 5.79 19.51 -0.77
CA ILE A 242 4.65 20.27 -1.26
C ILE A 242 5.13 21.47 -2.10
N ASP A 243 6.14 22.20 -1.62
CA ASP A 243 6.73 23.32 -2.35
C ASP A 243 7.43 22.89 -3.64
N ASN A 244 8.06 21.72 -3.65
CA ASN A 244 8.63 21.14 -4.86
C ASN A 244 7.55 20.86 -5.92
N VAL A 245 6.41 20.26 -5.53
CA VAL A 245 5.30 20.03 -6.47
C VAL A 245 4.79 21.35 -7.06
N ARG A 246 4.56 22.36 -6.21
CA ARG A 246 4.13 23.70 -6.66
C ARG A 246 5.14 24.32 -7.63
N ARG A 247 6.42 24.24 -7.30
CA ARG A 247 7.51 24.77 -8.13
C ARG A 247 7.57 24.07 -9.49
N GLU A 248 7.51 22.75 -9.52
CA GLU A 248 7.56 21.98 -10.77
C GLU A 248 6.34 22.21 -11.65
N ALA A 249 5.15 22.36 -11.05
CA ALA A 249 3.94 22.75 -11.77
C ALA A 249 4.05 24.17 -12.34
N LYS A 250 4.51 25.14 -11.54
CA LYS A 250 4.70 26.53 -11.97
C LYS A 250 5.68 26.66 -13.14
N LYS A 251 6.80 25.93 -13.10
CA LYS A 251 7.78 25.88 -14.21
C LYS A 251 7.14 25.47 -15.53
N ARG A 252 6.10 24.65 -15.48
CA ARG A 252 5.38 24.09 -16.63
C ARG A 252 4.06 24.82 -16.91
N GLY A 253 3.78 25.94 -16.22
CA GLY A 253 2.52 26.68 -16.37
C GLY A 253 1.28 25.85 -16.01
N ARG A 254 1.43 24.85 -15.13
CA ARG A 254 0.36 23.92 -14.79
C ARG A 254 -0.44 24.44 -13.60
N GLU A 255 -1.76 24.42 -13.74
CA GLU A 255 -2.68 24.63 -12.62
C GLU A 255 -2.67 23.42 -11.67
N VAL A 256 -2.73 23.70 -10.37
CA VAL A 256 -2.74 22.69 -9.30
C VAL A 256 -3.93 22.95 -8.39
N LEU A 257 -4.76 21.92 -8.18
CA LEU A 257 -5.74 21.94 -7.12
C LEU A 257 -5.08 21.61 -5.78
N GLU A 258 -5.03 22.57 -4.89
CA GLU A 258 -4.74 22.34 -3.47
C GLU A 258 -5.96 21.68 -2.83
N TRP A 259 -5.80 20.50 -2.24
CA TRP A 259 -6.94 19.75 -1.69
C TRP A 259 -6.61 19.14 -0.32
N GLN A 260 -7.54 19.24 0.61
CA GLN A 260 -7.53 18.56 1.90
C GLN A 260 -8.72 17.60 2.03
N PRO A 261 -8.62 16.55 2.85
CA PRO A 261 -9.72 15.60 3.06
C PRO A 261 -11.07 16.25 3.43
N GLU A 262 -11.02 17.39 4.12
CA GLU A 262 -12.16 18.16 4.55
C GLU A 262 -12.88 18.88 3.39
N ASP A 263 -12.20 19.10 2.26
CA ASP A 263 -12.75 19.77 1.08
C ASP A 263 -13.75 18.89 0.32
N GLY A 264 -13.60 17.57 0.41
CA GLY A 264 -14.53 16.60 -0.14
C GLY A 264 -14.71 16.68 -1.67
N TRP A 265 -15.94 16.49 -2.13
CA TRP A 265 -16.26 16.31 -3.55
C TRP A 265 -16.18 17.59 -4.37
N LYS A 266 -16.73 18.69 -3.87
CA LYS A 266 -17.05 19.88 -4.68
C LYS A 266 -15.83 20.44 -5.44
N PRO A 267 -14.73 20.86 -4.76
CA PRO A 267 -13.59 21.42 -5.47
C PRO A 267 -12.88 20.39 -6.35
N LEU A 268 -12.89 19.11 -5.97
CA LEU A 268 -12.31 18.04 -6.76
C LEU A 268 -13.08 17.84 -8.08
N CYS A 269 -14.41 17.74 -8.02
CA CYS A 269 -15.26 17.57 -9.19
C CYS A 269 -15.20 18.80 -10.11
N GLU A 270 -15.28 20.01 -9.56
CA GLU A 270 -15.19 21.26 -10.32
C GLU A 270 -13.87 21.35 -11.09
N PHE A 271 -12.74 21.13 -10.40
CA PHE A 271 -11.42 21.14 -11.03
C PHE A 271 -11.28 20.06 -12.10
N LEU A 272 -11.82 18.86 -11.86
CA LEU A 272 -11.76 17.75 -12.82
C LEU A 272 -12.78 17.90 -13.97
N GLY A 273 -13.73 18.82 -13.89
CA GLY A 273 -14.78 19.01 -14.89
C GLY A 273 -15.82 17.89 -14.86
N LYS A 274 -16.13 17.40 -13.66
CA LYS A 274 -17.03 16.27 -13.38
C LYS A 274 -18.23 16.73 -12.57
N PRO A 275 -19.38 16.03 -12.65
CA PRO A 275 -20.54 16.38 -11.83
C PRO A 275 -20.23 16.20 -10.34
N VAL A 276 -20.68 17.14 -9.52
CA VAL A 276 -20.64 17.01 -8.06
C VAL A 276 -21.74 16.02 -7.64
N PRO A 277 -21.44 15.01 -6.80
CA PRO A 277 -22.46 14.10 -6.29
C PRO A 277 -23.52 14.82 -5.45
N PRO A 278 -24.72 14.23 -5.29
CA PRO A 278 -25.70 14.65 -4.30
C PRO A 278 -25.11 14.78 -2.89
N ALA A 279 -25.65 15.72 -2.10
CA ALA A 279 -25.10 16.08 -0.78
C ALA A 279 -25.14 14.93 0.24
N ASP A 280 -26.00 13.93 0.03
CA ASP A 280 -26.12 12.72 0.84
C ASP A 280 -25.04 11.67 0.53
N VAL A 281 -24.28 11.82 -0.56
CA VAL A 281 -23.17 10.92 -0.91
C VAL A 281 -21.89 11.41 -0.21
N PRO A 282 -21.45 10.76 0.89
CA PRO A 282 -20.26 11.20 1.60
C PRO A 282 -19.00 10.98 0.77
N PHE A 283 -17.99 11.83 0.96
CA PHE A 283 -16.67 11.57 0.39
C PHE A 283 -16.09 10.27 0.97
N PRO A 284 -15.50 9.38 0.15
CA PRO A 284 -14.96 8.11 0.63
C PRO A 284 -13.95 8.32 1.76
N LYS A 285 -14.12 7.58 2.87
CA LYS A 285 -13.21 7.62 4.02
C LYS A 285 -12.68 6.24 4.32
N THR A 286 -11.40 6.02 4.02
CA THR A 286 -10.70 4.76 4.27
C THR A 286 -10.03 4.79 5.65
N ASN A 287 -10.41 3.87 6.56
CA ASN A 287 -9.79 3.78 7.89
C ASN A 287 -8.56 2.85 7.89
N GLU A 288 -7.50 3.27 7.21
CA GLU A 288 -6.35 2.40 6.94
C GLU A 288 -5.42 2.18 8.13
N THR A 289 -5.33 3.12 9.07
CA THR A 289 -4.28 3.06 10.10
C THR A 289 -4.42 1.82 10.97
N ALA A 290 -5.64 1.43 11.33
CA ALA A 290 -5.89 0.22 12.13
C ALA A 290 -5.53 -1.05 11.34
N GLU A 291 -5.93 -1.11 10.06
CA GLU A 291 -5.64 -2.26 9.20
C GLU A 291 -4.15 -2.40 8.90
N ILE A 292 -3.45 -1.29 8.61
CA ILE A 292 -2.00 -1.28 8.44
C ILE A 292 -1.32 -1.80 9.71
N LYS A 293 -1.74 -1.36 10.91
CA LYS A 293 -1.18 -1.85 12.17
C LYS A 293 -1.38 -3.37 12.36
N LYS A 294 -2.51 -3.93 11.93
CA LYS A 294 -2.73 -5.38 11.94
C LYS A 294 -1.78 -6.09 10.97
N VAL A 295 -1.65 -5.60 9.74
CA VAL A 295 -0.73 -6.14 8.73
C VAL A 295 0.72 -6.10 9.23
N ILE A 296 1.15 -4.99 9.84
CA ILE A 296 2.48 -4.86 10.46
C ILE A 296 2.70 -5.99 11.47
N ARG A 297 1.76 -6.21 12.41
CA ARG A 297 1.89 -7.28 13.42
C ARG A 297 2.04 -8.66 12.77
N ILE A 298 1.23 -8.96 11.75
CA ILE A 298 1.30 -10.23 11.02
C ILE A 298 2.68 -10.42 10.41
N LEU A 299 3.22 -9.39 9.74
CA LEU A 299 4.54 -9.47 9.10
C LEU A 299 5.67 -9.71 10.11
N TYR A 300 5.60 -9.11 11.29
CA TYR A 300 6.56 -9.34 12.37
C TYR A 300 6.47 -10.76 12.92
N VAL A 301 5.26 -11.28 13.14
CA VAL A 301 5.04 -12.66 13.63
C VAL A 301 5.55 -13.67 12.61
N LEU A 302 5.22 -13.51 11.33
CA LEU A 302 5.74 -14.38 10.27
C LEU A 302 7.27 -14.33 10.17
N GLY A 303 7.85 -13.14 10.32
CA GLY A 303 9.30 -12.96 10.40
C GLY A 303 9.90 -13.73 11.58
N ALA A 304 9.34 -13.60 12.78
CA ALA A 304 9.81 -14.32 13.96
C ALA A 304 9.69 -15.84 13.81
N ILE A 305 8.56 -16.34 13.29
CA ILE A 305 8.36 -17.76 12.99
C ILE A 305 9.41 -18.26 12.00
N SER A 306 9.71 -17.50 10.95
CA SER A 306 10.73 -17.90 9.97
C SER A 306 12.11 -18.09 10.61
N TRP A 307 12.51 -17.22 11.55
CA TRP A 307 13.76 -17.35 12.28
C TRP A 307 13.76 -18.52 13.26
N MET A 308 12.63 -18.79 13.93
CA MET A 308 12.49 -19.98 14.77
C MET A 308 12.64 -21.28 13.95
N CYS A 309 12.08 -21.34 12.74
CA CYS A 309 12.24 -22.48 11.84
C CYS A 309 13.71 -22.64 11.41
N VAL A 310 14.38 -21.55 11.01
CA VAL A 310 15.81 -21.58 10.63
C VAL A 310 16.68 -22.04 11.81
N GLY A 311 16.45 -21.50 13.00
CA GLY A 311 17.16 -21.91 14.21
C GLY A 311 16.91 -23.37 14.58
N GLY A 312 15.66 -23.83 14.49
CA GLY A 312 15.29 -25.23 14.73
C GLY A 312 15.94 -26.21 13.75
N LEU A 313 15.95 -25.87 12.46
CA LEU A 313 16.64 -26.65 11.43
C LEU A 313 18.16 -26.67 11.65
N GLY A 314 18.75 -25.54 12.01
CA GLY A 314 20.17 -25.45 12.37
C GLY A 314 20.52 -26.32 13.58
N TYR A 315 19.71 -26.26 14.64
CA TYR A 315 19.87 -27.11 15.82
C TYR A 315 19.76 -28.60 15.46
N ALA A 316 18.75 -28.97 14.68
CA ALA A 316 18.55 -30.35 14.26
C ALA A 316 19.74 -30.87 13.41
N ALA A 317 20.26 -30.04 12.51
CA ALA A 317 21.43 -30.38 11.70
C ALA A 317 22.68 -30.61 12.57
N VAL A 318 22.93 -29.76 13.57
CA VAL A 318 24.08 -29.93 14.50
C VAL A 318 23.92 -31.18 15.36
N LYS A 319 22.73 -31.40 15.93
CA LYS A 319 22.49 -32.48 16.90
C LYS A 319 22.37 -33.86 16.24
N TYR A 320 21.65 -33.94 15.12
CA TYR A 320 21.31 -35.21 14.48
C TYR A 320 22.07 -35.46 13.17
N GLY A 321 22.72 -34.43 12.59
CA GLY A 321 23.51 -34.55 11.36
C GLY A 321 24.61 -35.61 11.42
N PRO A 322 25.43 -35.69 12.49
CA PRO A 322 26.45 -36.73 12.61
C PRO A 322 25.88 -38.15 12.59
N TYR A 323 24.74 -38.37 13.26
CA TYR A 323 24.05 -39.66 13.28
C TYR A 323 23.51 -40.05 11.89
N LEU A 324 22.85 -39.11 11.20
CA LEU A 324 22.32 -39.33 9.85
C LEU A 324 23.44 -39.59 8.82
N ALA A 325 24.56 -38.87 8.93
CA ALA A 325 25.72 -39.09 8.08
C ALA A 325 26.35 -40.49 8.31
N GLY A 326 26.37 -40.97 9.56
CA GLY A 326 26.80 -42.32 9.90
C GLY A 326 25.93 -43.40 9.25
N LEU A 327 24.60 -43.26 9.31
CA LEU A 327 23.66 -44.18 8.66
C LEU A 327 23.81 -44.21 7.13
N ALA A 328 24.05 -43.06 6.51
CA ALA A 328 24.27 -42.97 5.07
C ALA A 328 25.55 -43.72 4.65
N ARG A 329 26.65 -43.56 5.38
CA ARG A 329 27.91 -44.29 5.12
C ARG A 329 27.76 -45.81 5.31
N ALA A 330 27.02 -46.23 6.35
CA ALA A 330 26.76 -47.63 6.60
C ALA A 330 25.98 -48.31 5.46
N LYS A 331 25.04 -47.60 4.83
CA LYS A 331 24.31 -48.11 3.66
C LYS A 331 25.14 -48.16 2.38
N VAL A 332 26.12 -47.28 2.20
CA VAL A 332 27.02 -47.29 1.03
C VAL A 332 28.04 -48.42 1.13
N ALA A 333 28.42 -48.85 2.34
CA ALA A 333 29.35 -49.97 2.55
C ALA A 333 28.70 -51.36 2.36
N THR A 334 27.37 -51.44 2.19
CA THR A 334 26.62 -52.69 2.00
C THR A 334 26.20 -52.94 0.54
N TRP A 335 26.72 -52.16 -0.40
CA TRP A 335 26.68 -52.38 -1.86
C TRP A 335 28.10 -52.61 -2.36
#